data_AF-A0A963LTL9-F1
#
_entry.id   AF-A0A963LTL9-F1
#
_cell.length_a   1.000
_cell.length_b   1.000
_cell.length_c   1.000
_cell.angle_alpha   90.00
_cell.angle_beta   90.00
_cell.angle_gamma   90.00
#
_symmetry.space_group_name_H-M   'P 1'
#
loop_
_entity.id
_entity.type
_entity.pdbx_description
1 polymer ?
#
loop_
_entity_poly.entity_id
_entity_poly.type
_entity_poly.pdbx_seq_one_letter_code
_entity_poly.pdbx_strand_id
1 'polypeptide(L)' 'SQIELPDRIWMRLNVAWIVYCVLMAAVNAYVAAYFSTEAWVDFKLWGYVFPLAFIVGQGFYIAPHLKGDESGAKG' A
#
# COMPACT_ATOMS: atom_id res chain seq x y z
N SER A 1 -1.34 -12.14 -18.13
CA SER A 1 0.06 -11.75 -17.92
C SER A 1 0.30 -11.56 -16.44
N GLN A 2 1.17 -12.37 -15.83
CA GLN A 2 1.64 -12.12 -14.47
C GLN A 2 2.76 -11.09 -14.52
N ILE A 3 2.84 -10.23 -13.50
CA ILE A 3 3.97 -9.33 -13.33
C ILE A 3 5.12 -10.17 -12.78
N GLU A 4 6.19 -10.33 -13.56
CA GLU A 4 7.43 -10.96 -13.10
C GLU A 4 8.19 -9.94 -12.26
N LEU A 5 8.35 -10.26 -10.98
CA LEU A 5 9.06 -9.46 -10.00
C LEU A 5 9.88 -10.42 -9.13
N PRO A 6 11.11 -10.05 -8.73
CA PRO A 6 11.91 -10.86 -7.83
C PRO A 6 11.19 -11.11 -6.50
N ASP A 7 11.37 -12.30 -5.92
CA ASP A 7 10.74 -12.70 -4.64
C ASP A 7 10.97 -11.69 -3.52
N ARG A 8 12.14 -11.05 -3.49
CA ARG A 8 12.47 -10.00 -2.51
C ARG A 8 11.54 -8.80 -2.63
N ILE A 9 11.15 -8.40 -3.85
CA ILE A 9 10.25 -7.27 -4.09
C ILE A 9 8.83 -7.67 -3.69
N TRP A 10 8.38 -8.87 -4.05
CA TRP A 10 7.10 -9.41 -3.59
C TRP A 10 6.99 -9.42 -2.07
N MET A 11 8.01 -9.88 -1.36
CA MET A 11 8.00 -9.89 0.11
C MET A 11 7.91 -8.47 0.68
N ARG A 12 8.62 -7.50 0.10
CA ARG A 12 8.52 -6.08 0.50
C ARG A 12 7.12 -5.51 0.27
N LEU A 13 6.47 -5.84 -0.86
CA LEU A 13 5.10 -5.41 -1.14
C LEU A 13 4.13 -6.01 -0.13
N ASN A 14 4.26 -7.29 0.23
CA ASN A 14 3.45 -7.94 1.26
C ASN A 14 3.62 -7.27 2.62
N VAL A 15 4.86 -6.98 3.03
CA VAL A 15 5.13 -6.25 4.28
C VAL A 15 4.50 -4.86 4.24
N ALA A 16 4.59 -4.15 3.11
CA ALA A 16 3.94 -2.84 2.95
C ALA A 16 2.41 -2.93 3.13
N TRP A 17 1.77 -3.97 2.58
CA TRP A 17 0.35 -4.23 2.79
C TRP A 17 0.00 -4.52 4.24
N ILE A 18 0.80 -5.34 4.94
CA ILE A 18 0.61 -5.60 6.37
C ILE A 18 0.67 -4.30 7.16
N VAL A 19 1.69 -3.47 6.92
CA VAL A 19 1.87 -2.18 7.59
C VAL A 19 0.69 -1.25 7.30
N TYR A 20 0.27 -1.15 6.03
CA TYR A 20 -0.87 -0.32 5.63
C TYR A 20 -2.15 -0.77 6.35
N CYS A 21 -2.44 -2.07 6.39
CA CYS A 21 -3.62 -2.61 7.07
C CYS A 21 -3.60 -2.32 8.57
N VAL A 22 -2.46 -2.55 9.24
CA VAL A 22 -2.30 -2.27 10.67
C VAL A 22 -2.47 -0.78 10.96
N LEU A 23 -1.88 0.09 10.13
CA LEU A 23 -2.00 1.54 10.27
C LEU A 23 -3.46 1.98 10.09
N MET A 24 -4.14 1.52 9.04
CA MET A 24 -5.54 1.86 8.80
C MET A 24 -6.47 1.35 9.90
N ALA A 25 -6.20 0.16 10.46
CA ALA A 25 -6.93 -0.36 11.61
C ALA A 25 -6.73 0.53 12.84
N ALA A 26 -5.48 0.94 13.14
CA ALA A 26 -5.18 1.81 14.26
C ALA A 26 -5.81 3.20 14.11
N VAL A 27 -5.70 3.82 12.93
CA VAL A 27 -6.31 5.12 12.63
C VAL A 27 -7.83 5.02 12.72
N ASN A 28 -8.44 3.97 12.18
CA ASN A 28 -9.89 3.77 12.27
C ASN A 28 -10.35 3.62 13.72
N ALA A 29 -9.65 2.82 14.53
CA ALA A 29 -9.97 2.64 15.93
C ALA A 29 -9.82 3.95 16.72
N TYR A 30 -8.78 4.74 16.44
CA TYR A 30 -8.59 6.06 17.04
C TYR A 30 -9.72 7.03 16.69
N VAL A 31 -10.07 7.15 15.41
CA VAL A 31 -11.17 8.05 14.99
C VAL A 31 -12.50 7.61 15.60
N ALA A 32 -12.78 6.31 15.61
CA ALA A 32 -14.02 5.78 16.18
C ALA A 32 -14.13 5.98 17.70
N ALA A 33 -13.01 5.99 18.43
CA ALA A 33 -13.00 6.11 19.89
C ALA A 33 -13.05 7.56 20.40
N TYR A 34 -12.48 8.51 19.65
CA TYR A 34 -12.24 9.87 20.16
C TYR A 34 -13.02 10.98 19.42
N PHE A 35 -13.70 10.68 18.31
CA PHE A 35 -14.41 11.68 17.50
C PHE A 35 -15.92 11.41 17.43
N SER A 36 -16.68 12.42 16.99
CA SER A 36 -18.12 12.28 16.79
C SER A 36 -18.45 11.33 15.64
N THR A 37 -19.66 10.77 15.65
CA THR A 37 -20.15 9.92 14.56
C THR A 37 -20.13 10.63 13.21
N GLU A 38 -20.43 11.93 13.17
CA GLU A 38 -20.36 12.76 11.95
C GLU A 38 -18.93 12.81 11.41
N ALA A 39 -17.96 13.13 12.27
CA ALA A 39 -16.55 13.14 11.89
C ALA A 39 -16.04 11.75 11.46
N TRP A 40 -16.55 10.67 12.07
CA TRP A 40 -16.22 9.30 11.69
C TRP A 40 -16.80 8.91 10.32
N VAL A 41 -18.01 9.37 9.99
CA VAL A 41 -18.62 9.18 8.66
C VAL A 41 -17.85 9.96 7.61
N ASP A 42 -17.51 11.22 7.87
CA ASP A 42 -16.69 12.04 6.97
C ASP A 42 -15.30 11.44 6.75
N PHE A 43 -14.67 10.92 7.81
CA PHE A 43 -13.40 10.20 7.71
C PHE A 43 -13.49 9.00 6.77
N LYS A 44 -14.58 8.24 6.79
CA LYS A 44 -14.78 7.11 5.87
C LYS A 44 -15.01 7.57 4.43
N LEU A 45 -15.75 8.66 4.22
CA LEU A 45 -16.02 9.23 2.91
C LEU A 45 -14.75 9.76 2.24
N TRP A 46 -13.94 10.53 2.96
CA TRP A 46 -12.69 11.08 2.43
C TRP A 46 -11.53 10.09 2.49
N GLY A 47 -11.66 9.02 3.28
CA GLY A 47 -10.64 8.00 3.49
C GLY A 47 -10.26 7.20 2.24
N TYR A 48 -11.03 7.27 1.14
CA TYR A 48 -10.65 6.65 -0.14
C TYR A 48 -9.36 7.21 -0.75
N VAL A 49 -8.89 8.38 -0.28
CA VAL A 49 -7.58 8.92 -0.67
C VAL A 49 -6.41 8.05 -0.19
N PHE A 50 -6.54 7.37 0.96
CA PHE A 50 -5.48 6.53 1.51
C PHE A 50 -5.11 5.33 0.62
N PRO A 51 -6.06 4.47 0.19
CA PRO A 51 -5.74 3.37 -0.70
C PRO A 51 -5.29 3.85 -2.08
N LEU A 52 -5.84 4.97 -2.58
CA LEU A 52 -5.40 5.54 -3.85
C LEU A 52 -3.92 5.98 -3.77
N ALA A 53 -3.55 6.76 -2.76
CA ALA A 53 -2.17 7.19 -2.56
C ALA A 53 -1.22 6.00 -2.34
N PHE A 54 -1.65 4.99 -1.57
CA PHE A 54 -0.87 3.79 -1.33
C PHE A 54 -0.59 3.01 -2.62
N ILE A 55 -1.61 2.77 -3.44
CA ILE A 55 -1.48 2.05 -4.72
C ILE A 55 -0.61 2.84 -5.70
N VAL A 56 -0.80 4.16 -5.81
CA VAL A 56 0.03 5.03 -6.64
C VAL A 56 1.50 4.97 -6.20
N GLY A 57 1.75 5.04 -4.88
CA GLY A 57 3.08 4.86 -4.30
C GLY A 57 3.70 3.49 -4.63
N GLN A 58 2.92 2.41 -4.56
CA GLN A 58 3.38 1.09 -4.99
C GLN A 58 3.71 1.06 -6.48
N GLY A 59 2.91 1.71 -7.32
CA GLY A 59 3.18 1.83 -8.76
C GLY A 59 4.54 2.49 -9.04
N PHE A 60 4.83 3.62 -8.38
CA PHE A 60 6.14 4.27 -8.47
C PHE A 60 7.29 3.42 -7.92
N TYR A 61 7.05 2.68 -6.83
CA TYR A 61 8.05 1.78 -6.26
C TYR A 61 8.37 0.58 -7.17
N ILE A 62 7.35 0.03 -7.83
CA ILE A 62 7.46 -1.14 -8.71
C ILE A 62 8.04 -0.75 -10.07
N ALA A 63 7.72 0.44 -10.61
CA ALA A 63 8.07 0.85 -11.97
C ALA A 63 9.57 0.67 -12.35
N PRO A 64 10.56 0.99 -11.48
CA PRO A 64 11.97 0.74 -11.77
C PRO A 64 12.33 -0.75 -11.79
N HIS A 65 11.69 -1.56 -10.95
CA HIS A 65 11.97 -2.99 -10.80
C HIS A 65 11.44 -3.82 -11.97
N LEU A 66 10.39 -3.33 -12.67
CA LEU A 66 9.86 -3.97 -13.89
C LEU A 66 10.83 -3.91 -15.08
N LYS A 67 11.79 -2.99 -15.08
CA LYS A 67 12.80 -2.84 -16.15
C LYS A 67 14.15 -3.48 -15.79
N GLY A 68 14.32 -3.99 -14.58
CA GLY A 68 15.61 -4.44 -14.04
C GLY A 68 15.93 -5.93 -14.23
N ASP A 69 14.96 -6.77 -14.59
CA ASP A 69 15.15 -8.23 -14.68
C ASP A 69 15.79 -8.71 -15.99
N GLU A 70 16.12 -7.82 -16.94
CA GLU A 70 16.89 -8.18 -18.15
C GLU A 70 18.42 -8.24 -17.92
N SER A 71 18.93 -7.92 -16.73
CA SER A 71 20.37 -7.81 -16.47
C SER A 71 20.95 -8.91 -15.54
N GLY A 72 20.19 -9.96 -15.24
CA GLY A 72 20.63 -11.07 -14.36
C GLY A 72 21.08 -12.35 -15.06
N ALA A 73 20.94 -12.48 -16.38
CA ALA A 73 21.16 -13.73 -17.12
C ALA A 73 22.51 -13.81 -17.87
N LYS A 74 23.58 -13.25 -17.29
CA LYS A 74 24.96 -13.49 -17.76
C LYS A 74 25.91 -13.62 -16.57
N GLY A 75 26.25 -14.87 -16.25
CA GLY A 75 27.28 -15.28 -15.30
C GLY A 75 27.40 -16.79 -15.31
#